data_AF-A0A2V8DQB1-F1
#
_entry.id   AF-A0A2V8DQB1-F1
#
_cell.length_a   1.000
_cell.length_b   1.000
_cell.length_c   1.000
_cell.angle_alpha   90.00
_cell.angle_beta   90.00
_cell.angle_gamma   90.00
#
_symmetry.space_group_name_H-M   'P 1'
#
loop_
_entity.id
_entity.type
_entity.pdbx_description
1 polymer ?
#
loop_
_entity_poly.entity_id
_entity_poly.type
_entity_poly.pdbx_seq_one_letter_code
_entity_poly.pdbx_strand_id
1 'polypeptide(L)'
;TPIVVSSTVAIDHGLKSEHKVLALCKALGATRYVNFIGGRELYSGPAFAAQGVELKFIQSRPIAYRQYGNTFVPGLSIVDVMMFNSKDAVRVMLGECDLV
;
A
#
# COMPACT_ATOMS: atom_id res chain seq x y z
N THR A 1 -0.36 -14.89 6.34
CA THR A 1 -1.06 -13.83 7.11
C THR A 1 -2.54 -13.97 6.91
N PRO A 2 -3.37 -13.95 7.97
CA PRO A 2 -4.83 -13.98 7.83
C PRO A 2 -5.35 -12.71 7.14
N ILE A 3 -6.40 -12.85 6.34
CA ILE A 3 -7.12 -11.72 5.74
C ILE A 3 -8.39 -11.49 6.56
N VAL A 4 -8.60 -10.27 7.02
CA VAL A 4 -9.75 -9.88 7.85
C VAL A 4 -10.59 -8.86 7.10
N VAL A 5 -11.92 -9.05 7.11
CA VAL A 5 -12.85 -8.12 6.49
C VAL A 5 -12.98 -6.87 7.35
N SER A 6 -12.67 -5.69 6.80
CA SER A 6 -12.66 -4.44 7.58
C SER A 6 -14.01 -4.11 8.23
N SER A 7 -15.13 -4.40 7.56
CA SER A 7 -16.48 -4.14 8.08
C SER A 7 -16.92 -5.10 9.19
N THR A 8 -16.15 -6.15 9.49
CA THR A 8 -16.43 -7.03 10.62
C THR A 8 -15.66 -6.63 11.89
N VAL A 9 -14.76 -5.64 11.80
CA VAL A 9 -13.99 -5.15 12.95
C VAL A 9 -14.85 -4.15 13.72
N ALA A 10 -15.01 -4.35 15.03
CA ALA A 10 -15.85 -3.53 15.89
C ALA A 10 -15.23 -2.12 16.13
N ILE A 11 -15.44 -1.23 15.16
CA ILE A 11 -15.07 0.19 15.21
C ILE A 11 -16.23 1.06 14.73
N ASP A 12 -16.16 2.37 14.98
CA ASP A 12 -17.08 3.31 14.33
C ASP A 12 -16.76 3.42 12.83
N HIS A 13 -17.66 2.88 12.00
CA HIS A 13 -17.51 2.91 10.54
C HIS A 13 -17.87 4.27 9.91
N GLY A 14 -18.37 5.23 10.69
CA GLY A 14 -18.55 6.63 10.27
C GLY A 14 -17.23 7.41 10.20
N LEU A 15 -16.16 6.91 10.85
CA LEU A 15 -14.82 7.49 10.78
C LEU A 15 -14.29 7.48 9.34
N LYS A 16 -13.49 8.50 9.01
CA LYS A 16 -12.92 8.70 7.67
C LYS A 16 -11.40 8.84 7.73
N SER A 17 -10.75 8.58 6.59
CA SER A 17 -9.31 8.81 6.38
C SER A 17 -8.45 8.23 7.51
N GLU A 18 -7.47 8.99 8.00
CA GLU A 18 -6.57 8.61 9.08
C GLU A 18 -7.29 8.07 10.33
N HIS A 19 -8.38 8.71 10.77
CA HIS A 19 -9.08 8.30 11.99
C HIS A 19 -9.64 6.87 11.88
N LYS A 20 -10.14 6.48 10.71
CA LYS A 20 -10.62 5.12 10.46
C LYS A 20 -9.48 4.11 10.54
N VAL A 21 -8.32 4.46 9.96
CA VAL A 21 -7.13 3.61 9.98
C VAL A 21 -6.60 3.41 11.40
N LEU A 22 -6.49 4.48 12.19
CA LEU A 22 -6.06 4.40 13.59
C LEU A 22 -7.03 3.58 14.44
N ALA A 23 -8.34 3.72 14.22
CA ALA A 23 -9.35 2.91 14.91
C ALA A 23 -9.19 1.41 14.57
N LEU A 24 -8.96 1.07 13.30
CA LEU A 24 -8.66 -0.31 12.89
C LEU A 24 -7.38 -0.83 13.54
N CYS A 25 -6.30 -0.04 13.52
CA CYS A 25 -5.03 -0.43 14.13
C CYS A 25 -5.20 -0.73 15.62
N LYS A 26 -5.90 0.14 16.35
CA LYS A 26 -6.19 -0.05 17.77
C LYS A 26 -7.03 -1.30 18.02
N ALA A 27 -8.11 -1.50 17.27
CA ALA A 27 -9.00 -2.65 17.44
C ALA A 27 -8.31 -4.00 17.16
N LEU A 28 -7.32 -4.00 16.27
CA LEU A 28 -6.55 -5.18 15.89
C LEU A 28 -5.22 -5.33 16.65
N GLY A 29 -4.88 -4.40 17.55
CA GLY A 29 -3.60 -4.39 18.26
C GLY A 29 -2.39 -4.23 17.32
N ALA A 30 -2.57 -3.54 16.19
CA ALA A 30 -1.52 -3.35 15.20
C ALA A 30 -0.48 -2.33 15.70
N THR A 31 0.79 -2.68 15.58
CA THR A 31 1.92 -1.80 15.91
C THR A 31 2.52 -1.12 14.67
N ARG A 32 2.08 -1.51 13.47
CA ARG A 32 2.54 -0.95 12.20
C ARG A 32 1.39 -0.89 11.20
N TYR A 33 1.29 0.24 10.51
CA TYR A 33 0.42 0.43 9.36
C TYR A 33 1.26 0.69 8.12
N VAL A 34 0.97 -0.04 7.05
CA VAL A 34 1.68 0.05 5.78
C VAL A 34 0.69 0.44 4.68
N ASN A 35 1.01 1.48 3.91
CA ASN A 35 0.22 1.90 2.76
C ASN A 35 1.11 2.23 1.55
N PHE A 36 0.54 2.50 0.38
CA PHE A 36 1.29 2.99 -0.76
C PHE A 36 1.71 4.46 -0.58
N ILE A 37 2.90 4.83 -1.06
CA ILE A 37 3.51 6.17 -0.90
C ILE A 37 2.62 7.31 -1.42
N GLY A 38 1.79 7.06 -2.44
CA GLY A 38 0.94 8.08 -3.08
C GLY A 38 -0.10 8.71 -2.15
N GLY A 39 -0.39 8.10 -1.00
CA GLY A 39 -1.30 8.64 0.00
C GLY A 39 -0.61 9.32 1.19
N ARG A 40 0.71 9.52 1.15
CA ARG A 40 1.50 9.97 2.33
C ARG A 40 0.97 11.25 2.96
N GLU A 41 0.56 12.23 2.15
CA GLU A 41 0.06 13.53 2.64
C GLU A 41 -1.28 13.43 3.38
N LEU A 42 -1.99 12.31 3.25
CA LEU A 42 -3.25 12.06 3.94
C LEU A 42 -3.05 11.62 5.40
N TYR A 43 -1.81 11.41 5.82
CA TYR A 43 -1.47 10.86 7.13
C TYR A 43 -0.43 11.70 7.87
N SER A 44 -0.63 11.81 9.18
CA SER A 44 0.24 12.45 10.14
C SER A 44 1.07 11.38 10.88
N GLY A 45 2.36 11.30 10.55
CA GLY A 45 3.31 10.44 11.28
C GLY A 45 3.24 10.62 12.81
N PRO A 46 3.21 11.86 13.33
CA PRO A 46 3.03 12.11 14.76
C PRO A 46 1.72 11.54 15.35
N ALA A 47 0.61 11.59 14.61
CA ALA A 47 -0.67 11.06 15.09
C ALA A 47 -0.63 9.52 15.23
N PHE A 48 0.01 8.83 14.29
CA PHE A 48 0.25 7.39 14.36
C PHE A 48 1.20 7.02 15.51
N ALA A 49 2.31 7.75 15.65
CA ALA A 49 3.29 7.52 16.71
C ALA A 49 2.67 7.72 18.11
N ALA A 50 1.82 8.72 18.29
CA ALA A 50 1.09 8.96 19.55
C ALA A 50 0.15 7.81 19.94
N GLN A 51 -0.28 6.99 18.98
CA GLN A 51 -1.08 5.78 19.20
C GLN A 51 -0.21 4.51 19.26
N GLY A 52 1.12 4.63 19.26
CA GLY A 52 2.04 3.49 19.27
C GLY A 52 2.07 2.72 17.94
N VAL A 53 1.65 3.34 16.84
CA VAL A 53 1.63 2.73 15.50
C VAL A 53 2.74 3.32 14.64
N GLU A 54 3.59 2.47 14.09
CA GLU A 54 4.59 2.86 13.09
C GLU A 54 3.93 3.02 11.72
N LEU A 55 3.99 4.23 11.16
CA LEU A 55 3.50 4.51 9.82
C LEU A 55 4.61 4.27 8.79
N LYS A 56 4.36 3.37 7.83
CA LYS A 56 5.30 3.03 6.75
C LYS A 56 4.64 3.07 5.38
N PHE A 57 5.45 3.32 4.38
CA PHE A 57 5.00 3.39 3.00
C PHE A 57 5.78 2.46 2.08
N ILE A 58 5.08 1.79 1.18
CA ILE A 58 5.69 1.05 0.08
C ILE A 58 5.91 2.05 -1.06
N GLN A 59 7.17 2.19 -1.45
CA GLN A 59 7.60 2.98 -2.61
C GLN A 59 8.13 2.03 -3.68
N SER A 60 7.39 1.89 -4.78
CA SER A 60 7.88 1.14 -5.94
C SER A 60 9.08 1.83 -6.57
N ARG A 61 10.11 1.07 -6.89
CA ARG A 61 11.22 1.54 -7.71
C ARG A 61 10.77 1.59 -9.17
N PRO A 62 11.38 2.44 -10.00
CA PRO A 62 11.09 2.47 -11.43
C PRO A 62 11.39 1.10 -12.06
N ILE A 63 10.38 0.51 -12.68
CA ILE A 63 10.50 -0.67 -13.53
C ILE A 63 10.19 -0.28 -14.97
N ALA A 64 10.81 -0.97 -15.93
CA ALA A 64 10.55 -0.78 -17.35
C ALA A 64 10.42 -2.13 -18.05
N TYR A 65 9.50 -2.20 -19.01
CA TYR A 65 9.24 -3.39 -19.83
C TYR A 65 8.69 -2.97 -21.19
N ARG A 66 8.68 -3.93 -22.12
CA ARG A 66 8.25 -3.67 -23.49
C ARG A 66 6.71 -3.61 -23.57
N GLN A 67 6.18 -2.41 -23.84
CA GLN A 67 4.77 -2.18 -24.17
C GLN A 67 4.57 -2.26 -25.70
N TYR A 68 4.74 -3.47 -26.25
CA TYR A 68 4.76 -3.73 -27.71
C TYR A 68 5.80 -2.88 -28.48
N GLY A 69 5.36 -2.07 -29.44
CA GLY A 69 6.19 -1.15 -30.23
C GLY A 69 6.02 0.31 -29.83
N ASN A 70 5.35 0.58 -28.71
CA ASN A 70 5.09 1.93 -28.24
C ASN A 70 6.24 2.46 -27.39
N THR A 71 6.30 3.79 -27.23
CA THR A 71 7.11 4.42 -26.19
C THR A 71 6.62 3.97 -24.82
N PHE A 72 7.55 3.55 -23.96
CA PHE A 72 7.23 3.10 -22.61
C PHE A 72 6.63 4.22 -21.77
N VAL A 73 5.53 3.92 -21.07
CA VAL A 73 4.88 4.81 -20.11
C VAL A 73 5.00 4.19 -18.71
N PRO A 74 5.74 4.82 -17.78
CA PRO A 74 5.92 4.30 -16.42
C PRO A 74 4.67 4.47 -15.56
N GLY A 75 4.53 3.64 -14.53
CA GLY A 75 3.56 3.86 -13.46
C GLY A 75 2.09 3.68 -13.87
N LEU A 76 1.83 2.90 -14.92
CA LEU A 76 0.47 2.44 -15.24
C LEU A 76 -0.03 1.41 -14.19
N SER A 77 -1.22 0.86 -14.41
CA SER A 77 -1.83 -0.09 -13.47
C SER A 77 -1.06 -1.42 -13.36
N ILE A 78 -1.24 -2.15 -12.26
CA ILE A 78 -0.72 -3.54 -12.13
C ILE A 78 -1.21 -4.47 -13.24
N VAL A 79 -2.38 -4.20 -13.83
CA VAL A 79 -2.91 -4.96 -14.97
C VAL A 79 -2.01 -4.79 -16.20
N ASP A 80 -1.44 -3.61 -16.41
CA ASP A 80 -0.48 -3.35 -17.49
C ASP A 80 0.79 -4.20 -17.31
N VAL A 81 1.35 -4.20 -16.10
CA VAL A 81 2.52 -5.03 -15.75
C VAL A 81 2.22 -6.51 -16.01
N MET A 82 1.05 -7.00 -15.59
CA MET A 82 0.64 -8.40 -15.79
C MET A 82 0.37 -8.75 -17.26
N MET A 83 -0.12 -7.81 -18.06
CA MET A 83 -0.42 -8.02 -19.48
C MET A 83 0.85 -8.20 -20.32
N PHE A 84 1.91 -7.47 -19.98
CA PHE A 84 3.13 -7.40 -20.79
C PHE A 84 4.28 -8.28 -20.29
N ASN A 85 4.13 -8.94 -19.14
CA ASN A 85 5.19 -9.71 -18.51
C ASN A 85 4.71 -11.12 -18.11
N SER A 86 5.64 -12.07 -18.11
CA SER A 86 5.36 -13.41 -17.59
C SER A 86 5.14 -13.37 -16.06
N LYS A 87 4.45 -14.37 -15.52
CA LYS A 87 4.24 -14.48 -14.06
C LYS A 87 5.55 -14.41 -13.26
N ASP A 88 6.63 -14.99 -13.75
CA ASP A 88 7.91 -14.98 -13.06
C ASP A 88 8.59 -13.60 -13.13
N ALA A 89 8.52 -12.92 -14.27
CA ALA A 89 8.99 -11.54 -14.38
C ALA A 89 8.19 -10.59 -13.46
N VAL A 90 6.86 -10.74 -13.41
CA VAL A 90 6.00 -9.96 -12.49
C VAL A 90 6.41 -10.18 -11.04
N ARG A 91 6.70 -11.43 -10.63
CA ARG A 91 7.16 -11.72 -9.26
C ARG A 91 8.46 -11.01 -8.91
N VAL A 92 9.42 -10.95 -9.84
CA VAL A 92 10.66 -10.19 -9.66
C VAL A 92 10.35 -8.70 -9.54
N MET A 93 9.54 -8.15 -10.45
CA MET A 93 9.17 -6.73 -10.44
C MET A 93 8.40 -6.31 -9.19
N LEU A 94 7.56 -7.17 -8.61
CA LEU A 94 6.85 -6.89 -7.34
C LEU A 94 7.83 -6.76 -6.16
N GLY A 95 9.03 -7.31 -6.26
CA GLY A 95 10.12 -7.13 -5.30
C GLY A 95 10.85 -5.81 -5.43
N GLU A 96 10.65 -5.05 -6.51
CA GLU A 96 11.29 -3.75 -6.75
C GLU A 96 10.56 -2.64 -5.99
N CYS A 97 10.58 -2.72 -4.66
CA CYS A 97 10.06 -1.68 -3.79
C CYS A 97 10.87 -1.53 -2.51
N ASP A 98 10.79 -0.33 -1.93
CA ASP A 98 11.37 0.01 -0.65
C ASP A 98 10.24 0.26 0.37
N LEU A 99 10.48 -0.13 1.62
CA LEU A 99 9.63 0.23 2.74
C LEU A 99 10.24 1.44 3.46
N VAL A 100 9.62 2.60 3.31
CA VAL A 100 10.10 3.89 3.86
C VAL A 100 9.28 4.33 5.06
#